data_AF-A0A7J4CQC1-F1
#
_entry.id   AF-A0A7J4CQC1-F1
#
_cell.length_a   1.000
_cell.length_b   1.000
_cell.length_c   1.000
_cell.angle_alpha   90.00
_cell.angle_beta   90.00
_cell.angle_gamma   90.00
#
_symmetry.space_group_name_H-M   'P 1'
#
loop_
_entity.id
_entity.type
_entity.pdbx_description
1 polymer ?
#
loop_
_entity_poly.entity_id
_entity_poly.type
_entity_poly.pdbx_seq_one_letter_code
_entity_poly.pdbx_strand_id
1 'polypeptide(L)'
;MLGDGSVKKQETFDAQKIEPLFKNIEVGLEGWTLRGISSTNNEGLRRNFIKLDKIVENCQISLHLSLQYHVLLFYQPNYEVMKKQKELSDFMDETKKHEEELTKKSDKIILKKLKDEGYKDLDPESLFEIFYSDDKIREKIMDEIKTETSGNLDDINQHKNKLLKNLDDLLLEIYQIEPILIDETRLVSGEEGCVCNIDIEEIKNNQKTGSFDSNNITDSIKEKIQTVINQVFSAVQNAN
;
A
#
# COMPACT_ATOMS: atom_id res chain seq x y z
N MET A 1 -0.49 1.50 19.22
CA MET A 1 -1.85 2.07 19.43
C MET A 1 -2.85 0.98 19.08
N LEU A 2 -3.52 0.39 20.08
CA LEU A 2 -4.65 -0.52 19.84
C LEU A 2 -5.86 0.39 19.61
N GLY A 3 -6.28 0.50 18.35
CA GLY A 3 -7.49 1.22 17.94
C GLY A 3 -8.73 0.64 18.60
N ASP A 4 -9.80 1.43 18.62
CA ASP A 4 -11.09 1.06 19.18
C ASP A 4 -11.50 -0.35 18.73
N GLY A 5 -11.95 -1.19 19.67
CA GLY A 5 -12.33 -2.58 19.42
C GLY A 5 -13.63 -2.73 18.61
N SER A 6 -13.88 -1.84 17.65
CA SER A 6 -15.03 -1.94 16.75
C SER A 6 -14.78 -3.10 15.77
N VAL A 7 -15.48 -4.21 16.02
CA VAL A 7 -15.47 -5.37 15.11
C VAL A 7 -16.27 -4.99 13.86
N LYS A 8 -15.59 -4.53 12.81
CA LYS A 8 -16.18 -4.43 11.47
C LYS A 8 -16.20 -5.81 10.84
N LYS A 9 -17.38 -6.29 10.45
CA LYS A 9 -17.53 -7.50 9.63
C LYS A 9 -17.11 -7.13 8.21
N GLN A 10 -15.85 -7.36 7.86
CA GLN A 10 -15.31 -7.12 6.53
C GLN A 10 -15.07 -8.47 5.83
N GLU A 11 -15.56 -8.59 4.60
CA GLU A 11 -15.37 -9.78 3.79
C GLU A 11 -13.95 -9.77 3.20
N THR A 12 -13.31 -10.93 3.25
CA THR A 12 -11.98 -11.14 2.65
C THR A 12 -12.11 -12.12 1.51
N PHE A 13 -11.21 -12.06 0.54
CA PHE A 13 -11.25 -12.95 -0.60
C PHE A 13 -9.84 -13.38 -1.04
N ASP A 14 -9.78 -14.42 -1.85
CA ASP A 14 -8.55 -14.94 -2.41
C ASP A 14 -8.23 -14.26 -3.74
N ALA A 15 -7.24 -13.36 -3.74
CA ALA A 15 -6.83 -12.64 -4.94
C ALA A 15 -6.31 -13.57 -6.06
N GLN A 16 -5.84 -14.77 -5.74
CA GLN A 16 -5.39 -15.75 -6.74
C GLN A 16 -6.55 -16.26 -7.60
N LYS A 17 -7.81 -16.12 -7.14
CA LYS A 17 -9.00 -16.52 -7.89
C LYS A 17 -9.47 -15.49 -8.92
N ILE A 18 -8.94 -14.26 -8.90
CA ILE A 18 -9.38 -13.21 -9.85
C ILE A 18 -9.00 -13.56 -11.28
N GLU A 19 -7.75 -13.98 -11.52
CA GLU A 19 -7.32 -14.32 -12.88
C GLU A 19 -8.08 -15.53 -13.45
N PRO A 20 -8.29 -16.64 -12.70
CA PRO A 20 -9.21 -17.70 -13.11
C PRO A 20 -10.63 -17.20 -13.43
N LEU A 21 -11.20 -16.33 -12.59
CA LEU A 21 -12.52 -15.74 -12.84
C LEU A 21 -12.56 -15.00 -14.19
N PHE A 22 -11.57 -14.14 -14.46
CA PHE A 22 -11.48 -13.42 -15.74
C PHE A 22 -11.32 -14.34 -16.95
N LYS A 23 -10.53 -15.42 -16.82
CA LYS A 23 -10.42 -16.44 -17.87
C LYS A 23 -11.73 -17.18 -18.10
N ASN A 24 -12.49 -17.49 -17.05
CA ASN A 24 -13.80 -18.14 -17.20
C ASN A 24 -14.81 -17.22 -17.91
N ILE A 25 -14.77 -15.91 -17.64
CA ILE A 25 -15.56 -14.91 -18.38
C ILE A 25 -15.14 -14.87 -19.85
N GLU A 26 -13.84 -14.80 -20.14
CA GLU A 26 -13.31 -14.81 -21.51
C GLU A 26 -13.79 -16.03 -22.31
N VAL A 27 -13.74 -17.23 -21.72
CA VAL A 27 -14.23 -18.47 -22.36
C VAL A 27 -15.71 -18.39 -22.71
N GLY A 28 -16.53 -17.73 -21.90
CA GLY A 28 -17.95 -17.50 -22.17
C GLY A 28 -18.24 -16.44 -23.26
N LEU A 29 -17.21 -15.71 -23.69
CA LEU A 29 -17.31 -14.61 -24.65
C LEU A 29 -16.77 -15.01 -26.02
N GLU A 30 -17.41 -15.99 -26.66
CA GLU A 30 -17.00 -16.49 -27.96
C GLU A 30 -16.97 -15.37 -29.04
N GLY A 31 -15.87 -15.32 -29.79
CA GLY A 31 -15.63 -14.33 -30.85
C GLY A 31 -15.28 -12.93 -30.34
N TRP A 32 -15.05 -12.74 -29.04
CA TRP A 32 -14.40 -11.54 -28.52
C TRP A 32 -12.88 -11.66 -28.65
N THR A 33 -12.22 -10.52 -28.80
CA THR A 33 -10.76 -10.41 -28.82
C THR A 33 -10.29 -9.96 -27.44
N LEU A 34 -9.44 -10.75 -26.79
CA LEU A 34 -8.77 -10.34 -25.56
C LEU A 34 -7.73 -9.25 -25.87
N ARG A 35 -7.83 -8.11 -25.20
CA ARG A 35 -6.84 -7.04 -25.25
C ARG A 35 -5.80 -7.13 -24.13
N GLY A 36 -6.16 -7.78 -23.03
CA GLY A 36 -5.22 -8.11 -21.96
C GLY A 36 -5.89 -8.29 -20.61
N ILE A 37 -5.17 -8.99 -19.75
CA ILE A 37 -5.41 -9.07 -18.30
C ILE A 37 -4.21 -8.39 -17.64
N SER A 38 -4.49 -7.46 -16.72
CA SER A 38 -3.46 -6.65 -16.09
C SER A 38 -3.77 -6.43 -14.61
N SER A 39 -2.71 -6.26 -13.82
CA SER A 39 -2.79 -5.92 -12.41
C SER A 39 -1.96 -4.68 -12.08
N THR A 40 -2.42 -3.85 -11.16
CA THR A 40 -1.64 -2.75 -10.57
C THR A 40 -1.38 -3.01 -9.09
N ASN A 41 -0.27 -2.48 -8.59
CA ASN A 41 0.12 -2.55 -7.19
C ASN A 41 0.56 -1.15 -6.75
N ASN A 42 -0.32 -0.42 -6.05
CA ASN A 42 -0.03 0.95 -5.60
C ASN A 42 -0.32 1.06 -4.11
N GLU A 43 0.73 1.07 -3.28
CA GLU A 43 0.71 1.34 -1.82
C GLU A 43 -0.59 0.97 -1.08
N GLY A 44 -0.91 -0.32 -1.01
CA GLY A 44 -2.07 -0.84 -0.28
C GLY A 44 -3.37 -0.92 -1.10
N LEU A 45 -3.40 -0.40 -2.32
CA LEU A 45 -4.50 -0.54 -3.28
C LEU A 45 -4.06 -1.40 -4.48
N ARG A 46 -4.88 -2.40 -4.81
CA ARG A 46 -4.67 -3.28 -5.96
C ARG A 46 -5.83 -3.18 -6.92
N ARG A 47 -5.52 -3.26 -8.20
CA ARG A 47 -6.50 -3.34 -9.27
C ARG A 47 -6.18 -4.51 -10.16
N ASN A 48 -7.19 -5.30 -10.52
CA ASN A 48 -7.09 -6.32 -11.56
C ASN A 48 -8.17 -6.04 -12.58
N PHE A 49 -7.82 -6.07 -13.86
CA PHE A 49 -8.78 -5.81 -14.92
C PHE A 49 -8.54 -6.67 -16.15
N ILE A 50 -9.63 -6.92 -16.88
CA ILE A 50 -9.64 -7.57 -18.18
C ILE A 50 -10.32 -6.64 -19.19
N LYS A 51 -9.74 -6.56 -20.39
CA LYS A 51 -10.30 -5.80 -21.52
C LYS A 51 -10.53 -6.74 -22.70
N LEU A 52 -11.74 -6.71 -23.25
CA LEU A 52 -12.10 -7.43 -24.47
C LEU A 52 -12.82 -6.50 -25.44
N ASP A 53 -12.83 -6.84 -26.72
CA ASP A 53 -13.70 -6.18 -27.69
C ASP A 53 -14.21 -7.12 -28.77
N LYS A 54 -15.33 -6.75 -29.38
CA LYS A 54 -15.94 -7.48 -30.48
C LYS A 54 -16.46 -6.49 -31.51
N ILE A 55 -16.22 -6.80 -32.78
CA ILE A 55 -16.75 -6.03 -33.90
C ILE A 55 -18.09 -6.67 -34.31
N VAL A 56 -19.12 -5.84 -34.38
CA VAL A 56 -20.45 -6.18 -34.87
C VAL A 56 -20.76 -5.21 -36.02
N GLU A 57 -20.61 -5.70 -37.25
CA GLU A 57 -20.76 -4.87 -38.46
C GLU A 57 -19.84 -3.63 -38.42
N ASN A 58 -20.41 -2.43 -38.39
CA ASN A 58 -19.72 -1.15 -38.29
C ASN A 58 -19.61 -0.63 -36.84
N CYS A 59 -19.81 -1.46 -35.82
CA CYS A 59 -19.67 -1.08 -34.42
C CYS A 59 -18.60 -1.90 -33.72
N GLN A 60 -17.75 -1.25 -32.93
CA GLN A 60 -16.90 -1.92 -31.96
C GLN A 60 -17.57 -1.85 -30.59
N ILE A 61 -17.75 -3.01 -29.95
CA ILE A 61 -18.19 -3.12 -28.57
C ILE A 61 -16.95 -3.44 -27.74
N SER A 62 -16.64 -2.63 -26.75
CA SER A 62 -15.50 -2.82 -25.84
C SER A 62 -16.02 -3.11 -24.43
N LEU A 63 -15.45 -4.11 -23.77
CA LEU A 63 -15.76 -4.52 -22.40
C LEU A 63 -14.53 -4.30 -21.52
N HIS A 64 -14.71 -3.58 -20.43
CA HIS A 64 -13.71 -3.40 -19.38
C HIS A 64 -14.31 -3.82 -18.05
N LEU A 65 -13.78 -4.90 -17.49
CA LEU A 65 -14.11 -5.37 -16.15
C LEU A 65 -12.92 -5.11 -15.24
N SER A 66 -13.16 -4.51 -14.07
CA SER A 66 -12.09 -4.21 -13.10
C SER A 66 -12.55 -4.47 -11.68
N LEU A 67 -11.65 -4.99 -10.86
CA LEU A 67 -11.79 -5.16 -9.41
C LEU A 67 -10.72 -4.32 -8.73
N GLN A 68 -11.13 -3.40 -7.86
CA GLN A 68 -10.24 -2.57 -7.05
C GLN A 68 -10.47 -2.84 -5.57
N TYR A 69 -9.40 -3.13 -4.84
CA TYR A 69 -9.46 -3.65 -3.48
C TYR A 69 -8.22 -3.26 -2.66
N HIS A 70 -8.38 -3.21 -1.35
CA HIS A 70 -7.27 -2.92 -0.44
C HIS A 70 -6.53 -4.17 0.02
N VAL A 71 -5.27 -3.98 0.36
CA VAL A 71 -4.40 -4.95 0.99
C VAL A 71 -4.15 -4.51 2.42
N LEU A 72 -4.52 -5.35 3.37
CA LEU A 72 -4.16 -5.18 4.76
C LEU A 72 -3.04 -6.13 5.12
N LEU A 73 -2.05 -5.61 5.84
CA LEU A 73 -0.91 -6.37 6.35
C LEU A 73 -1.17 -6.78 7.79
N PHE A 74 -1.16 -8.08 8.07
CA PHE A 74 -1.33 -8.62 9.41
C PHE A 74 -0.26 -9.63 9.73
N TYR A 75 0.19 -9.64 10.97
CA TYR A 75 0.96 -10.78 11.47
C TYR A 75 0.02 -11.94 11.79
N GLN A 76 0.40 -13.15 11.36
CA GLN A 76 -0.32 -14.34 11.77
C GLN A 76 -0.19 -14.53 13.29
N PRO A 77 -1.27 -14.91 14.01
CA PRO A 77 -1.19 -15.22 15.44
C PRO A 77 -0.53 -16.60 15.66
N ASN A 78 0.76 -16.70 15.33
CA ASN A 78 1.56 -17.90 15.50
C ASN A 78 2.69 -17.66 16.51
N TYR A 79 3.26 -18.76 17.01
CA TYR A 79 4.27 -18.71 18.07
C TYR A 79 5.53 -17.92 17.66
N GLU A 80 5.99 -18.06 16.42
CA GLU A 80 7.19 -17.39 15.92
C GLU A 80 7.01 -15.86 15.89
N VAL A 81 5.87 -15.39 15.37
CA VAL A 81 5.50 -13.96 15.40
C VAL A 81 5.48 -13.46 16.84
N MET A 82 4.78 -14.14 17.75
CA MET A 82 4.65 -13.71 19.14
C MET A 82 6.02 -13.63 19.83
N LYS A 83 6.89 -14.60 19.58
CA LYS A 83 8.25 -14.65 20.12
C LYS A 83 9.09 -13.47 19.61
N LYS A 84 9.02 -13.17 18.31
CA LYS A 84 9.75 -12.05 17.69
C LYS A 84 9.23 -10.68 18.14
N GLN A 85 7.92 -10.54 18.28
CA GLN A 85 7.31 -9.32 18.84
C GLN A 85 7.72 -9.10 20.29
N LYS A 86 7.79 -10.18 21.09
CA LYS A 86 8.31 -10.11 22.46
C LYS A 86 9.78 -9.72 22.49
N GLU A 87 10.62 -10.37 21.68
CA GLU A 87 12.05 -10.04 21.55
C GLU A 87 12.27 -8.57 21.20
N LEU A 88 11.50 -8.03 20.25
CA LEU A 88 11.53 -6.61 19.90
C LEU A 88 11.08 -5.71 21.06
N SER A 89 10.03 -6.09 21.79
CA SER A 89 9.57 -5.34 22.97
C SER A 89 10.63 -5.29 24.06
N ASP A 90 11.20 -6.44 24.41
CA ASP A 90 12.25 -6.55 25.43
C ASP A 90 13.47 -5.71 25.01
N PHE A 91 13.87 -5.79 23.74
CA PHE A 91 14.95 -4.98 23.17
C PHE A 91 14.67 -3.46 23.21
N MET A 92 13.43 -3.04 22.92
CA MET A 92 13.04 -1.64 23.01
C MET A 92 13.10 -1.11 24.44
N ASP A 93 12.67 -1.91 25.42
CA ASP A 93 12.74 -1.54 26.84
C ASP A 93 14.18 -1.46 27.33
N GLU A 94 15.06 -2.38 26.91
CA GLU A 94 16.49 -2.32 27.19
C GLU A 94 17.17 -1.10 26.55
N THR A 95 16.86 -0.83 25.28
CA THR A 95 17.40 0.33 24.55
C THR A 95 16.99 1.63 25.24
N LYS A 96 15.73 1.76 25.65
CA LYS A 96 15.24 2.94 26.36
C LYS A 96 15.98 3.15 27.70
N LYS A 97 16.20 2.09 28.47
CA LYS A 97 17.00 2.17 29.71
C LYS A 97 18.43 2.61 29.41
N HIS A 98 19.03 2.08 28.35
CA HIS A 98 20.37 2.44 27.94
C HIS A 98 20.47 3.90 27.50
N GLU A 99 19.51 4.42 26.73
CA GLU A 99 19.42 5.83 26.36
C GLU A 99 19.31 6.75 27.59
N GLU A 100 18.50 6.36 28.59
CA GLU A 100 18.39 7.10 29.85
C GLU A 100 19.72 7.11 30.64
N GLU A 101 20.47 6.01 30.64
CA GLU A 101 21.81 5.93 31.25
C GLU A 101 22.83 6.78 30.51
N LEU A 102 22.86 6.72 29.17
CA LEU A 102 23.73 7.52 28.32
C LEU A 102 23.46 9.02 28.49
N THR A 103 22.19 9.43 28.62
CA THR A 103 21.80 10.81 28.89
C THR A 103 22.39 11.27 30.23
N LYS A 104 22.15 10.50 31.31
CA LYS A 104 22.70 10.80 32.65
C LYS A 104 24.23 10.85 32.66
N LYS A 105 24.89 9.98 31.89
CA LYS A 105 26.36 9.95 31.77
C LYS A 105 26.87 11.18 31.02
N SER A 106 26.23 11.55 29.92
CA SER A 106 26.56 12.74 29.13
C SER A 106 26.39 14.02 29.96
N ASP A 107 25.29 14.14 30.71
CA ASP A 107 25.06 15.28 31.62
C ASP A 107 26.21 15.43 32.64
N LYS A 108 26.66 14.32 33.22
CA LYS A 108 27.79 14.32 34.17
C LYS A 108 29.09 14.77 33.51
N ILE A 109 29.38 14.32 32.28
CA ILE A 109 30.58 14.72 31.52
C ILE A 109 30.55 16.22 31.24
N ILE A 110 29.40 16.73 30.75
CA ILE A 110 29.18 18.16 30.47
C ILE A 110 29.43 18.99 31.73
N LEU A 111 28.76 18.65 32.84
CA LEU A 111 28.90 19.39 34.10
C LEU A 111 30.33 19.35 34.66
N LYS A 112 31.02 18.21 34.54
CA LYS A 112 32.41 18.07 35.00
C LYS A 112 33.35 18.96 34.19
N LYS A 113 33.26 18.93 32.86
CA LYS A 113 34.12 19.74 31.98
C LYS A 113 33.91 21.23 32.16
N LEU A 114 32.66 21.66 32.23
CA LEU A 114 32.35 23.07 32.46
C LEU A 114 32.94 23.54 33.80
N LYS A 115 32.89 22.71 34.86
CA LYS A 115 33.55 23.03 36.14
C LYS A 115 35.08 23.05 36.03
N ASP A 116 35.68 22.10 35.33
CA ASP A 116 37.13 22.01 35.15
C ASP A 116 37.69 23.21 34.37
N GLU A 117 36.93 23.75 33.42
CA GLU A 117 37.27 24.97 32.65
C GLU A 117 36.90 26.27 33.40
N GLY A 118 36.36 26.17 34.63
CA GLY A 118 36.16 27.31 35.54
C GLY A 118 34.76 27.95 35.52
N TYR A 119 33.79 27.37 34.81
CA TYR A 119 32.41 27.86 34.78
C TYR A 119 31.67 27.52 36.08
N LYS A 120 30.97 28.50 36.66
CA LYS A 120 30.31 28.40 37.98
C LYS A 120 28.78 28.35 37.91
N ASP A 121 28.18 28.97 36.90
CA ASP A 121 26.75 28.97 36.66
C ASP A 121 26.40 28.03 35.50
N LEU A 122 25.50 27.09 35.76
CA LEU A 122 25.19 25.94 34.90
C LEU A 122 23.67 25.80 34.68
N ASP A 123 22.94 26.91 34.74
CA ASP A 123 21.54 26.92 34.34
C ASP A 123 21.40 26.74 32.80
N PRO A 124 20.23 26.31 32.30
CA PRO A 124 20.05 25.99 30.88
C PRO A 124 20.33 27.15 29.91
N GLU A 125 20.11 28.40 30.33
CA GLU A 125 20.31 29.59 29.50
C GLU A 125 21.81 29.88 29.36
N SER A 126 22.54 29.85 30.48
CA SER A 126 24.01 29.93 30.51
C SER A 126 24.69 28.80 29.72
N LEU A 127 24.15 27.57 29.78
CA LEU A 127 24.68 26.42 29.05
C LEU A 127 24.59 26.59 27.52
N PHE A 128 23.46 27.14 27.05
CA PHE A 128 23.28 27.44 25.63
C PHE A 128 24.26 28.52 25.17
N GLU A 129 24.40 29.61 25.93
CA GLU A 129 25.36 30.68 25.60
C GLU A 129 26.80 30.20 25.56
N ILE A 130 27.22 29.32 26.48
CA ILE A 130 28.57 28.74 26.50
C ILE A 130 28.81 27.88 25.25
N PHE A 131 27.89 26.98 24.91
CA PHE A 131 28.03 26.12 23.73
C PHE A 131 27.93 26.88 22.40
N TYR A 132 27.25 28.03 22.40
CA TYR A 132 27.15 28.91 21.24
C TYR A 132 28.39 29.80 21.07
N SER A 133 29.00 30.23 22.18
CA SER A 133 30.10 31.19 22.16
C SER A 133 31.49 30.55 22.11
N ASP A 134 31.65 29.32 22.60
CA ASP A 134 32.93 28.60 22.63
C ASP A 134 32.86 27.27 21.87
N ASP A 135 33.14 27.35 20.56
CA ASP A 135 33.19 26.19 19.67
C ASP A 135 34.21 25.13 20.13
N LYS A 136 35.33 25.54 20.76
CA LYS A 136 36.39 24.61 21.18
C LYS A 136 35.95 23.78 22.38
N ILE A 137 35.28 24.39 23.35
CA ILE A 137 34.71 23.67 24.50
C ILE A 137 33.60 22.73 24.03
N ARG A 138 32.74 23.19 23.12
CA ARG A 138 31.70 22.35 22.52
C ARG A 138 32.29 21.12 21.83
N GLU A 139 33.29 21.29 20.96
CA GLU A 139 33.94 20.19 20.26
C GLU A 139 34.59 19.21 21.23
N LYS A 140 35.34 19.70 22.22
CA LYS A 140 36.01 18.85 23.23
C LYS A 140 35.02 18.02 24.05
N ILE A 141 33.89 18.61 24.46
CA ILE A 141 32.83 17.90 25.18
C ILE A 141 32.17 16.85 24.27
N MET A 142 31.87 17.21 23.02
CA MET A 142 31.27 16.28 22.05
C MET A 142 32.17 15.10 21.71
N ASP A 143 33.47 15.31 21.56
CA ASP A 143 34.43 14.24 21.26
C ASP A 143 34.59 13.27 22.43
N GLU A 144 34.55 13.78 23.66
CA GLU A 144 34.61 12.94 24.87
C GLU A 144 33.32 12.14 25.05
N ILE A 145 32.15 12.78 24.85
CA ILE A 145 30.85 12.08 24.84
C ILE A 145 30.87 10.99 23.76
N LYS A 146 31.30 11.30 22.53
CA LYS A 146 31.41 10.30 21.45
C LYS A 146 32.36 9.17 21.83
N THR A 147 33.55 9.46 22.37
CA THR A 147 34.50 8.42 22.77
C THR A 147 33.92 7.49 23.84
N GLU A 148 33.12 8.04 24.75
CA GLU A 148 32.51 7.29 25.85
C GLU A 148 31.15 6.65 25.55
N THR A 149 30.53 6.94 24.39
CA THR A 149 29.18 6.48 24.01
C THR A 149 29.06 5.86 22.60
N SER A 150 30.08 6.00 21.73
CA SER A 150 30.03 5.67 20.29
C SER A 150 29.87 4.18 19.95
N GLY A 151 30.17 3.27 20.86
CA GLY A 151 30.16 1.83 20.55
C GLY A 151 28.77 1.18 20.47
N ASN A 152 27.71 1.82 20.96
CA ASN A 152 26.44 1.10 21.20
C ASN A 152 25.30 1.44 20.24
N LEU A 153 25.25 2.66 19.68
CA LEU A 153 24.04 3.12 18.99
C LEU A 153 23.86 2.50 17.60
N ASP A 154 24.95 2.33 16.84
CA ASP A 154 24.90 1.73 15.51
C ASP A 154 24.53 0.24 15.59
N ASP A 155 25.11 -0.49 16.55
CA ASP A 155 24.79 -1.91 16.79
C ASP A 155 23.33 -2.09 17.24
N ILE A 156 22.82 -1.20 18.11
CA ILE A 156 21.41 -1.16 18.51
C ILE A 156 20.51 -0.93 17.29
N ASN A 157 20.83 0.04 16.44
CA ASN A 157 20.04 0.32 15.23
C ASN A 157 20.06 -0.84 14.23
N GLN A 158 21.22 -1.46 14.04
CA GLN A 158 21.34 -2.65 13.18
C GLN A 158 20.50 -3.82 13.72
N HIS A 159 20.56 -4.07 15.02
CA HIS A 159 19.78 -5.13 15.66
C HIS A 159 18.28 -4.86 15.55
N LYS A 160 17.84 -3.62 15.83
CA LYS A 160 16.46 -3.17 15.65
C LYS A 160 15.95 -3.42 14.24
N ASN A 161 16.69 -2.97 13.23
CA ASN A 161 16.31 -3.11 11.83
C ASN A 161 16.24 -4.59 11.42
N LYS A 162 17.14 -5.43 11.95
CA LYS A 162 17.10 -6.88 11.74
C LYS A 162 15.85 -7.51 12.35
N LEU A 163 15.47 -7.12 13.57
CA LEU A 163 14.25 -7.61 14.21
C LEU A 163 12.99 -7.18 13.46
N LEU A 164 12.92 -5.92 13.02
CA LEU A 164 11.81 -5.41 12.20
C LEU A 164 11.70 -6.16 10.88
N LYS A 165 12.81 -6.35 10.16
CA LYS A 165 12.81 -7.10 8.90
C LYS A 165 12.35 -8.55 9.08
N ASN A 166 12.80 -9.22 10.14
CA ASN A 166 12.37 -10.59 10.43
C ASN A 166 10.88 -10.66 10.76
N LEU A 167 10.31 -9.61 11.33
CA LEU A 167 8.86 -9.50 11.51
C LEU A 167 8.20 -9.29 10.15
N ASP A 168 8.66 -8.33 9.34
CA ASP A 168 8.09 -8.04 8.03
C ASP A 168 7.97 -9.30 7.13
N ASP A 169 8.96 -10.20 7.19
CA ASP A 169 8.95 -11.49 6.48
C ASP A 169 7.81 -12.45 6.93
N LEU A 170 7.17 -12.18 8.06
CA LEU A 170 6.04 -12.92 8.64
C LEU A 170 4.69 -12.22 8.44
N LEU A 171 4.66 -11.10 7.71
CA LEU A 171 3.42 -10.42 7.36
C LEU A 171 2.63 -11.24 6.34
N LEU A 172 1.33 -11.31 6.57
CA LEU A 172 0.34 -11.84 5.65
C LEU A 172 -0.42 -10.69 5.02
N GLU A 173 -0.63 -10.80 3.72
CA GLU A 173 -1.55 -9.93 2.98
C GLU A 173 -2.96 -10.50 3.07
N ILE A 174 -3.89 -9.67 3.51
CA ILE A 174 -5.33 -9.96 3.48
C ILE A 174 -5.97 -8.97 2.53
N TYR A 175 -6.74 -9.50 1.57
CA TYR A 175 -7.40 -8.69 0.55
C TYR A 175 -8.85 -8.42 0.93
N GLN A 176 -9.27 -7.16 0.79
CA GLN A 176 -10.60 -6.68 1.15
C GLN A 176 -11.20 -5.84 0.04
N ILE A 177 -12.49 -6.06 -0.23
CA ILE A 177 -13.24 -5.29 -1.21
C ILE A 177 -14.65 -5.05 -0.71
N GLU A 178 -15.17 -3.85 -0.91
CA GLU A 178 -16.62 -3.62 -0.90
C GLU A 178 -17.22 -4.10 -2.22
N PRO A 179 -18.14 -5.10 -2.23
CA PRO A 179 -18.68 -5.68 -3.46
C PRO A 179 -19.76 -4.78 -4.10
N ILE A 180 -19.42 -3.51 -4.32
CA ILE A 180 -20.28 -2.50 -4.94
C ILE A 180 -19.84 -2.25 -6.37
N LEU A 181 -20.81 -1.95 -7.25
CA LEU A 181 -20.50 -1.41 -8.57
C LEU A 181 -20.15 0.06 -8.44
N ILE A 182 -19.03 0.46 -9.04
CA ILE A 182 -18.54 1.83 -9.09
C ILE A 182 -18.36 2.26 -10.55
N ASP A 183 -18.34 3.57 -10.78
CA ASP A 183 -18.02 4.14 -12.09
C ASP A 183 -16.49 4.36 -12.24
N GLU A 184 -16.06 4.74 -13.45
CA GLU A 184 -14.64 4.97 -13.72
C GLU A 184 -14.04 6.15 -12.94
N THR A 185 -14.85 7.16 -12.58
CA THR A 185 -14.38 8.30 -11.80
C THR A 185 -14.02 7.87 -10.39
N ARG A 186 -14.90 7.07 -9.77
CA ARG A 186 -14.69 6.45 -8.45
C ARG A 186 -13.52 5.46 -8.47
N LEU A 187 -13.37 4.70 -9.56
CA LEU A 187 -12.21 3.83 -9.75
C LEU A 187 -10.90 4.65 -9.76
N VAL A 188 -10.86 5.78 -10.48
CA VAL A 188 -9.68 6.66 -10.56
C VAL A 188 -9.39 7.38 -9.25
N SER A 189 -10.41 7.73 -8.47
CA SER A 189 -10.23 8.35 -7.14
C SER A 189 -9.72 7.39 -6.07
N GLY A 190 -9.62 6.09 -6.37
CA GLY A 190 -9.08 5.08 -5.47
C GLY A 190 -10.14 4.34 -4.65
N GLU A 191 -11.42 4.48 -4.97
CA GLU A 191 -12.49 3.78 -4.26
C GLU A 191 -12.50 2.27 -4.55
N GLU A 192 -12.77 1.48 -3.52
CA GLU A 192 -12.92 0.02 -3.69
C GLU A 192 -14.21 -0.32 -4.43
N GLY A 193 -14.15 -1.38 -5.23
CA GLY A 193 -15.33 -1.94 -5.87
C GLY A 193 -15.06 -2.56 -7.23
N CYS A 194 -16.16 -2.86 -7.90
CA CYS A 194 -16.21 -3.51 -9.19
C CYS A 194 -16.61 -2.48 -10.26
N VAL A 195 -15.90 -2.46 -11.38
CA VAL A 195 -16.30 -1.69 -12.58
C VAL A 195 -16.66 -2.66 -13.68
N CYS A 196 -17.79 -2.39 -14.32
CA CYS A 196 -18.17 -2.97 -15.60
C CYS A 196 -18.50 -1.82 -16.55
N ASN A 197 -17.62 -1.59 -17.52
CA ASN A 197 -17.84 -0.60 -18.56
C ASN A 197 -18.01 -1.32 -19.91
N ILE A 198 -19.13 -1.05 -20.58
CA ILE A 198 -19.41 -1.50 -21.93
C ILE A 198 -19.53 -0.24 -22.79
N ASP A 199 -18.57 -0.07 -23.69
CA ASP A 199 -18.53 1.05 -24.61
C ASP A 199 -18.84 0.58 -26.03
N ILE A 200 -19.55 1.42 -26.79
CA ILE A 200 -19.93 1.14 -28.17
C ILE A 200 -19.46 2.31 -29.01
N GLU A 201 -18.65 2.03 -30.03
CA GLU A 201 -18.13 3.03 -30.96
C GLU A 201 -18.50 2.66 -32.39
N GLU A 202 -18.89 3.64 -33.19
CA GLU A 202 -19.08 3.44 -34.63
C GLU A 202 -17.71 3.46 -35.34
N ILE A 203 -17.55 2.60 -36.34
CA ILE A 203 -16.40 2.51 -37.22
C ILE A 203 -16.79 3.09 -38.57
N LYS A 204 -16.16 4.21 -38.96
CA LYS A 204 -16.30 4.82 -40.29
C LYS A 204 -14.93 4.90 -40.95
N ASN A 205 -14.82 4.46 -42.21
CA ASN A 205 -13.55 4.47 -42.96
C ASN A 205 -12.37 3.81 -42.20
N ASN A 206 -12.63 2.68 -41.54
CA ASN A 206 -11.66 1.97 -40.68
C ASN A 206 -11.13 2.80 -39.49
N GLN A 207 -11.83 3.85 -39.08
CA GLN A 207 -11.50 4.66 -37.91
C GLN A 207 -12.67 4.70 -36.93
N LYS A 208 -12.35 4.65 -35.64
CA LYS A 208 -13.31 4.84 -34.54
C LYS A 208 -13.74 6.31 -34.50
N THR A 209 -15.04 6.55 -34.44
CA THR A 209 -15.59 7.91 -34.39
C THR A 209 -15.54 8.52 -33.00
N GLY A 210 -15.35 7.71 -31.94
CA GLY A 210 -15.40 8.14 -30.54
C GLY A 210 -16.81 8.56 -30.07
N SER A 211 -17.82 8.35 -30.91
CA SER A 211 -19.22 8.69 -30.61
C SER A 211 -20.16 7.67 -31.22
N PHE A 212 -21.17 7.26 -30.46
CA PHE A 212 -22.24 6.39 -30.91
C PHE A 212 -23.59 7.11 -30.89
N ASP A 213 -24.34 6.99 -31.99
CA ASP A 213 -25.72 7.43 -32.08
C ASP A 213 -26.56 6.27 -32.62
N SER A 214 -27.51 5.82 -31.82
CA SER A 214 -28.37 4.68 -32.14
C SER A 214 -29.28 4.94 -33.34
N ASN A 215 -29.49 6.20 -33.72
CA ASN A 215 -30.23 6.57 -34.93
C ASN A 215 -29.44 6.32 -36.22
N ASN A 216 -28.11 6.22 -36.13
CA ASN A 216 -27.23 5.99 -37.27
C ASN A 216 -27.09 4.50 -37.65
N ILE A 217 -27.69 3.59 -36.88
CA ILE A 217 -27.63 2.15 -37.12
C ILE A 217 -29.02 1.54 -37.36
N THR A 218 -29.05 0.45 -38.13
CA THR A 218 -30.30 -0.27 -38.43
C THR A 218 -30.78 -1.07 -37.23
N ASP A 219 -32.08 -1.39 -37.20
CA ASP A 219 -32.64 -2.22 -36.11
C ASP A 219 -32.01 -3.62 -36.06
N SER A 220 -31.60 -4.17 -37.21
CA SER A 220 -30.84 -5.43 -37.25
C SER A 220 -29.49 -5.33 -36.53
N ILE A 221 -28.79 -4.19 -36.62
CA ILE A 221 -27.54 -3.98 -35.89
C ILE A 221 -27.83 -3.85 -34.39
N LYS A 222 -28.90 -3.14 -33.99
CA LYS A 222 -29.32 -3.04 -32.59
C LYS A 222 -29.62 -4.40 -31.98
N GLU A 223 -30.32 -5.29 -32.69
CA GLU A 223 -30.59 -6.66 -32.24
C GLU A 223 -29.30 -7.48 -32.05
N LYS A 224 -28.33 -7.34 -32.97
CA LYS A 224 -27.02 -7.98 -32.84
C LYS A 224 -26.23 -7.46 -31.64
N ILE A 225 -26.23 -6.14 -31.43
CA ILE A 225 -25.61 -5.51 -30.25
C ILE A 225 -26.26 -6.04 -28.96
N GLN A 226 -27.60 -6.06 -28.89
CA GLN A 226 -28.32 -6.60 -27.73
C GLN A 226 -27.95 -8.05 -27.45
N THR A 227 -27.82 -8.88 -28.49
CA THR A 227 -27.39 -10.27 -28.38
C THR A 227 -25.98 -10.37 -27.78
N VAL A 228 -25.04 -9.53 -28.24
CA VAL A 228 -23.67 -9.50 -27.72
C VAL A 228 -23.62 -9.01 -26.27
N ILE A 229 -24.42 -8.01 -25.90
CA ILE A 229 -24.52 -7.55 -24.50
C ILE A 229 -25.10 -8.66 -23.61
N ASN A 230 -26.12 -9.39 -24.07
CA ASN A 230 -26.68 -10.53 -23.34
C ASN A 230 -25.66 -11.67 -23.15
N GLN A 231 -24.74 -11.86 -24.10
CA GLN A 231 -23.61 -12.79 -23.93
C GLN A 231 -22.72 -12.37 -22.76
N VAL A 232 -22.42 -11.07 -22.61
CA VAL A 232 -21.63 -10.55 -21.46
C VAL A 232 -22.31 -10.87 -20.14
N PHE A 233 -23.60 -10.57 -20.00
CA PHE A 233 -24.34 -10.90 -18.79
C PHE A 233 -24.31 -12.39 -18.47
N SER A 234 -24.50 -13.24 -19.49
CA SER A 234 -24.49 -14.69 -19.33
C SER A 234 -23.10 -15.21 -18.95
N ALA A 235 -22.03 -14.67 -19.54
CA ALA A 235 -20.65 -15.05 -19.23
C ALA A 235 -20.30 -14.71 -17.78
N VAL A 236 -20.66 -13.51 -17.32
CA VAL A 236 -20.40 -13.07 -15.93
C VAL A 236 -21.19 -13.91 -14.93
N GLN A 237 -22.46 -14.23 -15.20
CA GLN A 237 -23.28 -15.06 -14.29
C GLN A 237 -22.80 -16.51 -14.17
N ASN A 238 -22.20 -17.06 -15.23
CA ASN A 238 -21.75 -18.45 -15.27
C ASN A 238 -20.27 -18.61 -14.91
N ALA A 239 -19.55 -17.51 -14.68
CA ALA A 239 -18.15 -17.53 -14.29
C ALA A 239 -18.02 -17.90 -12.80
N ASN A 240 -17.99 -19.21 -12.52
CA ASN A 240 -17.61 -19.78 -11.22
C ASN A 240 -16.19 -20.33 -11.26
#